data_AF-A0A484L6R9-F1
#
_entry.id   AF-A0A484L6R9-F1
#
_cell.length_a   1.000
_cell.length_b   1.000
_cell.length_c   1.000
_cell.angle_alpha   90.00
_cell.angle_beta   90.00
_cell.angle_gamma   90.00
#
_symmetry.space_group_name_H-M   'P 1'
#
loop_
_entity.id
_entity.type
_entity.pdbx_description
1 polymer ?
#
loop_
_entity_poly.entity_id
_entity_poly.type
_entity_poly.pdbx_seq_one_letter_code
_entity_poly.pdbx_strand_id
1 'polypeptide(L)'
;MLAGGAYGLPQFCMRVFLWGALQGEKLSQFPLLAHKVDSRGVISKEFECNNVDYENHDVNLKNALFLEDAIYDLPKVENTEVREEMHYVDDPKTHFQQFIRLGQDGVLGQVLYDRCPLQLNEDDYQRVCHVPKRKGANFRDLSGVRVVGNKVELDPNVERVYLPSGKPLVPNYAISFVKGTSTKPFKWLWWDETVPTVVTRAEPHNQAICHPVQDRVLTIRENARLQGFPDYFKLCGSIKDKYTQVGNAVVVLVAKALGYSLALSFKGLSEAAAMFTLLEGYGAIQEQPADQTSPAEFP
;
A
#
# COMPACT_ATOMS: atom_id res chain seq x y z
N MET A 1 -11.80 -12.86 7.70
CA MET A 1 -10.88 -11.69 7.70
C MET A 1 -9.85 -11.93 6.63
N LEU A 2 -9.61 -10.93 5.78
CA LEU A 2 -8.66 -11.02 4.67
C LEU A 2 -7.62 -9.90 4.80
N ALA A 3 -6.35 -10.22 4.61
CA ALA A 3 -5.25 -9.26 4.60
C ALA A 3 -4.80 -8.98 3.17
N GLY A 4 -4.71 -7.70 2.78
CA GLY A 4 -4.32 -7.30 1.43
C GLY A 4 -3.02 -7.95 0.92
N GLY A 5 -2.00 -8.04 1.78
CA GLY A 5 -0.72 -8.64 1.39
C GLY A 5 -0.77 -10.12 1.03
N ALA A 6 -1.77 -10.85 1.53
CA ALA A 6 -1.99 -12.25 1.15
C ALA A 6 -2.41 -12.42 -0.32
N TYR A 7 -2.77 -11.33 -0.99
CA TYR A 7 -3.23 -11.30 -2.39
C TYR A 7 -2.24 -10.63 -3.33
N GLY A 8 -0.98 -10.47 -2.91
CA GLY A 8 0.10 -9.97 -3.77
C GLY A 8 0.25 -8.46 -3.73
N LEU A 9 0.31 -7.88 -2.53
CA LEU A 9 0.58 -6.45 -2.33
C LEU A 9 1.56 -6.24 -1.17
N PRO A 10 2.42 -5.21 -1.22
CA PRO A 10 3.36 -4.90 -0.16
C PRO A 10 2.71 -4.11 0.99
N GLN A 11 1.60 -4.63 1.52
CA GLN A 11 0.90 -4.06 2.67
C GLN A 11 0.27 -5.12 3.58
N PHE A 12 0.08 -4.78 4.85
CA PHE A 12 -0.64 -5.61 5.82
C PHE A 12 -1.98 -4.98 6.21
N CYS A 13 -2.88 -4.83 5.25
CA CYS A 13 -4.20 -4.23 5.49
C CYS A 13 -5.25 -5.32 5.70
N MET A 14 -5.56 -5.61 6.96
CA MET A 14 -6.60 -6.57 7.33
C MET A 14 -7.98 -5.92 7.38
N ARG A 15 -8.98 -6.59 6.78
CA ARG A 15 -10.38 -6.17 6.78
C ARG A 15 -11.31 -7.35 7.06
N VAL A 16 -12.46 -7.04 7.64
CA VAL A 16 -13.57 -8.00 7.84
C VAL A 16 -14.49 -7.90 6.63
N PHE A 17 -14.88 -9.05 6.10
CA PHE A 17 -15.85 -9.18 5.02
C PHE A 17 -16.93 -10.13 5.50
N LEU A 18 -18.20 -9.80 5.23
CA LEU A 18 -19.35 -10.60 5.61
C LEU A 18 -20.17 -10.90 4.37
N TRP A 19 -20.32 -12.18 4.05
CA TRP A 19 -21.23 -12.62 2.99
C TRP A 19 -22.65 -12.76 3.52
N GLY A 20 -23.61 -12.50 2.65
CA GLY A 20 -25.01 -12.83 2.84
C GLY A 20 -25.60 -13.29 1.51
N ALA A 21 -26.46 -14.30 1.54
CA ALA A 21 -27.18 -14.81 0.39
C ALA A 21 -28.65 -15.01 0.75
N LEU A 22 -29.53 -14.87 -0.24
CA LEU A 22 -30.96 -15.16 -0.06
C LEU A 22 -31.18 -16.66 0.15
N GLN A 23 -32.32 -17.03 0.72
CA GLN A 23 -32.68 -18.43 0.89
C GLN A 23 -32.81 -19.10 -0.49
N GLY A 24 -32.14 -20.24 -0.66
CA GLY A 24 -32.08 -20.98 -1.93
C GLY A 24 -30.90 -20.60 -2.82
N GLU A 25 -30.25 -19.46 -2.57
CA GLU A 25 -29.02 -19.08 -3.26
C GLU A 25 -27.80 -19.72 -2.62
N LYS A 26 -26.78 -20.00 -3.44
CA LYS A 26 -25.49 -20.46 -2.91
C LYS A 26 -24.76 -19.30 -2.23
N LEU A 27 -24.30 -19.52 -1.00
CA LEU A 27 -23.43 -18.58 -0.30
C LEU A 27 -22.02 -18.60 -0.90
N SER A 28 -21.44 -17.41 -1.08
CA SER A 28 -20.08 -17.28 -1.60
C SER A 28 -19.03 -17.76 -0.60
N GLN A 29 -17.96 -18.36 -1.11
CA GLN A 29 -16.82 -18.84 -0.34
C GLN A 29 -15.83 -17.69 -0.08
N PHE A 30 -14.87 -17.90 0.82
CA PHE A 30 -13.74 -16.99 0.99
C PHE A 30 -12.50 -17.50 0.24
N PRO A 31 -11.81 -16.63 -0.52
CA PRO A 31 -10.60 -17.04 -1.23
C PRO A 31 -9.46 -17.29 -0.24
N LEU A 32 -8.76 -18.40 -0.41
CA LEU A 32 -7.53 -18.69 0.33
C LEU A 32 -6.38 -17.78 -0.12
N LEU A 33 -5.35 -17.66 0.72
CA LEU A 33 -4.21 -16.79 0.46
C LEU A 33 -3.43 -17.26 -0.77
N ALA A 34 -2.87 -16.32 -1.52
CA ALA A 34 -2.00 -16.62 -2.66
C ALA A 34 -0.52 -16.33 -2.37
N HIS A 35 -0.24 -15.48 -1.37
CA HIS A 35 1.11 -15.02 -1.03
C HIS A 35 1.38 -15.16 0.47
N LYS A 36 2.65 -15.39 0.82
CA LYS A 36 3.18 -15.23 2.16
C LYS A 36 3.05 -13.76 2.58
N VAL A 37 2.99 -13.51 3.88
CA VAL A 37 2.80 -12.16 4.41
C VAL A 37 3.86 -11.90 5.49
N ASP A 38 4.59 -10.80 5.36
CA ASP A 38 5.74 -10.43 6.21
C ASP A 38 5.32 -9.81 7.57
N SER A 39 4.03 -9.65 7.82
CA SER A 39 3.51 -9.09 9.06
C SER A 39 2.23 -9.80 9.47
N ARG A 40 1.94 -9.83 10.77
CA ARG A 40 0.68 -10.35 11.31
C ARG A 40 0.01 -9.27 12.17
N GLY A 41 -1.28 -9.07 11.92
CA GLY A 41 -2.11 -8.21 12.73
C GLY A 41 -2.56 -8.92 13.99
N VAL A 42 -3.14 -8.15 14.89
CA VAL A 42 -3.84 -8.71 16.05
C VAL A 42 -5.23 -9.12 15.59
N ILE A 43 -5.52 -10.41 15.73
CA ILE A 43 -6.88 -10.95 15.57
C ILE A 43 -7.49 -11.05 16.97
N SER A 44 -8.71 -10.55 17.14
CA SER A 44 -9.42 -10.67 18.42
C SER A 44 -9.73 -12.14 18.70
N LYS A 45 -9.52 -12.58 19.94
CA LYS A 45 -9.74 -13.98 20.36
C LYS A 45 -11.14 -14.48 20.02
N GLU A 46 -12.12 -13.59 20.12
CA GLU A 46 -13.54 -13.85 19.85
C GLU A 46 -13.82 -14.17 18.37
N PHE A 47 -12.92 -13.76 17.46
CA PHE A 47 -13.09 -13.93 16.02
C PHE A 47 -11.94 -14.69 15.36
N GLU A 48 -11.10 -15.41 16.12
CA GLU A 48 -9.97 -16.19 15.57
C GLU A 48 -10.42 -17.17 14.48
N CYS A 49 -11.54 -17.86 14.69
CA CYS A 49 -12.13 -18.77 13.70
C CYS A 49 -12.64 -18.10 12.41
N ASN A 50 -12.71 -16.77 12.37
CA ASN A 50 -13.12 -16.02 11.19
C ASN A 50 -11.92 -15.56 10.37
N ASN A 51 -10.69 -15.89 10.76
CA ASN A 51 -9.53 -15.64 9.92
C ASN A 51 -9.55 -16.60 8.72
N VAL A 52 -9.26 -16.09 7.53
CA VAL A 52 -9.11 -16.97 6.36
C VAL A 52 -7.64 -17.30 6.26
N ASP A 53 -7.29 -18.56 6.49
CA ASP A 53 -5.95 -19.10 6.36
C ASP A 53 -5.95 -20.57 5.94
N TYR A 54 -4.75 -21.09 5.70
CA TYR A 54 -4.55 -22.52 5.51
C TYR A 54 -4.29 -23.13 6.88
N GLU A 55 -5.35 -23.45 7.62
CA GLU A 55 -5.23 -24.14 8.91
C GLU A 55 -4.40 -25.43 8.74
N ASN A 56 -3.15 -25.46 9.21
CA ASN A 56 -2.29 -26.65 9.27
C ASN A 56 -2.02 -27.39 7.93
N HIS A 57 -2.07 -26.71 6.79
CA HIS A 57 -1.69 -27.29 5.50
C HIS A 57 -0.38 -26.68 4.97
N ASP A 58 0.52 -27.53 4.48
CA ASP A 58 1.74 -27.09 3.81
C ASP A 58 1.39 -26.68 2.38
N VAL A 59 1.30 -25.37 2.14
CA VAL A 59 0.87 -24.81 0.85
C VAL A 59 1.98 -23.97 0.24
N ASN A 60 2.23 -24.19 -1.05
CA ASN A 60 3.24 -23.45 -1.80
C ASN A 60 2.72 -22.04 -2.16
N LEU A 61 2.83 -21.11 -1.21
CA LEU A 61 2.48 -19.71 -1.41
C LEU A 61 3.60 -18.93 -2.10
N LYS A 62 3.23 -17.99 -2.98
CA LYS A 62 4.16 -17.02 -3.56
C LYS A 62 4.82 -16.18 -2.46
N ASN A 63 6.01 -15.65 -2.73
CA ASN A 63 6.72 -14.80 -1.76
C ASN A 63 5.95 -13.51 -1.46
N ALA A 64 6.18 -12.95 -0.27
CA ALA A 64 5.67 -11.63 0.07
C ALA A 64 6.28 -10.58 -0.87
N LEU A 65 5.50 -9.54 -1.20
CA LEU A 65 5.99 -8.39 -1.95
C LEU A 65 6.43 -7.28 -0.99
N PHE A 66 7.42 -6.50 -1.43
CA PHE A 66 7.94 -5.33 -0.72
C PHE A 66 7.75 -4.05 -1.53
N LEU A 67 8.10 -2.91 -0.93
CA LEU A 67 7.93 -1.59 -1.56
C LEU A 67 8.64 -1.50 -2.92
N GLU A 68 9.83 -2.09 -3.06
CA GLU A 68 10.56 -2.14 -4.33
C GLU A 68 9.79 -2.84 -5.44
N ASP A 69 9.07 -3.91 -5.10
CA ASP A 69 8.26 -4.65 -6.06
C ASP A 69 7.14 -3.78 -6.64
N ALA A 70 6.69 -2.75 -5.93
CA ALA A 70 5.56 -1.92 -6.33
C ALA A 70 5.91 -0.60 -7.02
N ILE A 71 7.00 0.06 -6.61
CA ILE A 71 7.21 1.48 -6.99
C ILE A 71 8.59 1.78 -7.60
N TYR A 72 9.48 0.79 -7.73
CA TYR A 72 10.87 1.02 -8.15
C TYR A 72 11.03 1.47 -9.62
N ASP A 73 10.11 1.10 -10.51
CA ASP A 73 10.06 1.53 -11.92
C ASP A 73 9.53 2.96 -12.11
N LEU A 74 8.97 3.60 -11.08
CA LEU A 74 8.33 4.90 -11.24
C LEU A 74 9.37 6.02 -11.44
N PRO A 75 9.14 6.95 -12.38
CA PRO A 75 10.03 8.09 -12.60
C PRO A 75 10.12 8.95 -11.32
N LYS A 76 11.29 9.57 -11.13
CA LYS A 76 11.53 10.48 -10.02
C LYS A 76 10.72 11.76 -10.20
N VAL A 77 10.21 12.29 -9.08
CA VAL A 77 9.46 13.54 -9.03
C VAL A 77 9.79 14.31 -7.75
N GLU A 78 9.67 15.63 -7.83
CA GLU A 78 9.93 16.55 -6.72
C GLU A 78 8.72 16.71 -5.81
N ASN A 79 8.93 17.31 -4.63
CA ASN A 79 7.85 17.66 -3.69
C ASN A 79 6.78 18.61 -4.31
N THR A 80 7.14 19.37 -5.34
CA THR A 80 6.28 20.34 -6.03
C THR A 80 5.64 19.80 -7.31
N GLU A 81 5.71 18.49 -7.57
CA GLU A 81 5.12 17.90 -8.77
C GLU A 81 3.58 17.99 -8.75
N VAL A 82 3.01 18.51 -9.84
CA VAL A 82 1.57 18.75 -9.99
C VAL A 82 0.98 18.20 -11.29
N ARG A 83 1.81 17.68 -12.21
CA ARG A 83 1.34 17.14 -13.49
C ARG A 83 0.46 15.92 -13.25
N GLU A 84 -0.78 15.98 -13.74
CA GLU A 84 -1.72 14.85 -13.61
C GLU A 84 -1.32 13.65 -14.46
N GLU A 85 -0.63 13.89 -15.58
CA GLU A 85 -0.20 12.87 -16.52
C GLU A 85 1.29 13.05 -16.85
N MET A 86 2.01 11.94 -16.96
CA MET A 86 3.37 11.89 -17.49
C MET A 86 3.64 10.55 -18.17
N HIS A 87 4.77 10.41 -18.86
CA HIS A 87 5.14 9.13 -19.46
C HIS A 87 6.04 8.32 -18.52
N TYR A 88 5.90 6.99 -18.61
CA TYR A 88 6.93 6.10 -18.09
C TYR A 88 8.25 6.36 -18.82
N VAL A 89 9.33 6.34 -18.06
CA VAL A 89 10.70 6.48 -18.59
C VAL A 89 11.39 5.11 -18.67
N ASP A 90 11.00 4.20 -17.78
CA ASP A 90 11.57 2.87 -17.64
C ASP A 90 10.52 1.78 -17.90
N ASP A 91 10.99 0.64 -18.39
CA ASP A 91 10.24 -0.62 -18.39
C ASP A 91 9.99 -1.13 -16.96
N PRO A 92 8.89 -1.87 -16.73
CA PRO A 92 8.66 -2.50 -15.44
C PRO A 92 9.83 -3.43 -15.08
N LYS A 93 10.26 -3.38 -13.82
CA LYS A 93 11.41 -4.17 -13.32
C LYS A 93 10.97 -5.45 -12.61
N THR A 94 9.73 -5.50 -12.13
CA THR A 94 9.16 -6.66 -11.45
C THR A 94 7.89 -7.15 -12.12
N HIS A 95 7.53 -8.40 -11.85
CA HIS A 95 6.27 -8.97 -12.32
C HIS A 95 5.05 -8.18 -11.81
N PHE A 96 5.08 -7.67 -10.58
CA PHE A 96 4.01 -6.80 -10.06
C PHE A 96 3.89 -5.51 -10.87
N GLN A 97 5.01 -4.85 -11.19
CA GLN A 97 5.02 -3.63 -11.99
C GLN A 97 4.52 -3.89 -13.41
N GLN A 98 4.87 -5.03 -13.98
CA GLN A 98 4.34 -5.43 -15.29
C GLN A 98 2.82 -5.62 -15.21
N PHE A 99 2.33 -6.38 -14.21
CA PHE A 99 0.91 -6.62 -13.99
C PHE A 99 0.11 -5.33 -13.77
N ILE A 100 0.58 -4.43 -12.89
CA ILE A 100 -0.17 -3.23 -12.51
C ILE A 100 -0.22 -2.19 -13.64
N ARG A 101 0.73 -2.25 -14.59
CA ARG A 101 0.82 -1.39 -15.78
C ARG A 101 -0.02 -1.88 -16.96
N LEU A 102 -0.56 -3.09 -16.92
CA LEU A 102 -1.39 -3.60 -18.01
C LEU A 102 -2.66 -2.77 -18.16
N GLY A 103 -2.92 -2.33 -19.39
CA GLY A 103 -4.18 -1.77 -19.81
C GLY A 103 -5.30 -2.81 -19.81
N GLN A 104 -6.53 -2.36 -20.02
CA GLN A 104 -7.69 -3.24 -20.15
C GLN A 104 -7.58 -4.17 -21.38
N ASP A 105 -6.80 -3.76 -22.37
CA ASP A 105 -6.45 -4.50 -23.59
C ASP A 105 -5.27 -5.47 -23.41
N GLY A 106 -4.68 -5.52 -22.20
CA GLY A 106 -3.50 -6.34 -21.93
C GLY A 106 -2.19 -5.75 -22.48
N VAL A 107 -2.21 -4.52 -23.00
CA VAL A 107 -0.99 -3.84 -23.48
C VAL A 107 -0.40 -2.99 -22.36
N LEU A 108 0.93 -2.93 -22.28
CA LEU A 108 1.60 -2.10 -21.28
C LEU A 108 1.27 -0.61 -21.47
N GLY A 109 0.70 -0.01 -20.43
CA GLY A 109 0.40 1.41 -20.38
C GLY A 109 1.68 2.26 -20.46
N GLN A 110 1.61 3.29 -21.31
CA GLN A 110 2.70 4.25 -21.53
C GLN A 110 2.52 5.56 -20.75
N VAL A 111 1.28 5.86 -20.35
CA VAL A 111 0.92 7.05 -19.59
C VAL A 111 0.73 6.68 -18.12
N LEU A 112 1.31 7.51 -17.27
CA LEU A 112 1.27 7.42 -15.83
C LEU A 112 0.43 8.57 -15.28
N TYR A 113 -0.60 8.23 -14.51
CA TYR A 113 -1.51 9.21 -13.89
C TYR A 113 -1.20 9.42 -12.41
N ASP A 114 -1.52 10.60 -11.88
CA ASP A 114 -1.53 10.90 -10.44
C ASP A 114 -0.17 10.69 -9.75
N ARG A 115 0.92 11.00 -10.45
CA ARG A 115 2.29 10.89 -9.94
C ARG A 115 2.69 12.07 -9.02
N CYS A 116 1.71 12.73 -8.40
CA CYS A 116 1.90 13.91 -7.56
C CYS A 116 1.96 13.53 -6.06
N PRO A 117 2.93 14.04 -5.28
CA PRO A 117 2.92 13.93 -3.83
C PRO A 117 1.99 14.99 -3.21
N LEU A 118 1.72 14.85 -1.91
CA LEU A 118 1.31 16.00 -1.11
C LEU A 118 2.47 16.98 -1.06
N GLN A 119 2.27 18.17 -1.63
CA GLN A 119 3.25 19.24 -1.53
C GLN A 119 3.40 19.67 -0.07
N LEU A 120 4.53 19.30 0.53
CA LEU A 120 4.88 19.72 1.88
C LEU A 120 5.10 21.22 1.90
N ASN A 121 4.65 21.86 2.98
CA ASN A 121 5.06 23.24 3.27
C ASN A 121 6.57 23.30 3.51
N GLU A 122 7.14 24.50 3.42
CA GLU A 122 8.59 24.70 3.53
C GLU A 122 9.17 24.07 4.80
N ASP A 123 8.52 24.24 5.96
CA ASP A 123 9.05 23.70 7.21
C ASP A 123 9.08 22.17 7.23
N ASP A 124 8.04 21.53 6.73
CA ASP A 124 7.96 20.07 6.67
C ASP A 124 8.88 19.49 5.59
N TYR A 125 9.02 20.18 4.46
CA TYR A 125 9.97 19.80 3.42
C TYR A 125 11.40 19.87 3.94
N GLN A 126 11.78 20.96 4.61
CA GLN A 126 13.08 21.09 5.27
C GLN A 126 13.31 19.96 6.26
N ARG A 127 12.33 19.63 7.12
CA ARG A 127 12.46 18.50 8.06
C ARG A 127 12.72 17.18 7.36
N VAL A 128 11.97 16.88 6.28
CA VAL A 128 12.19 15.66 5.48
C VAL A 128 13.62 15.63 4.93
N CYS A 129 14.11 16.74 4.38
CA CYS A 129 15.47 16.85 3.84
C CYS A 129 16.57 16.65 4.90
N HIS A 130 16.31 17.00 6.16
CA HIS A 130 17.28 16.85 7.25
C HIS A 130 17.32 15.42 7.84
N VAL A 131 16.30 14.59 7.59
CA VAL A 131 16.32 13.18 8.02
C VAL A 131 17.25 12.39 7.10
N PRO A 132 18.19 11.58 7.62
CA PRO A 132 19.10 10.80 6.79
C PRO A 132 18.38 9.81 5.87
N LYS A 133 18.87 9.63 4.64
CA LYS A 133 18.29 8.71 3.64
C LYS A 133 18.82 7.27 3.83
N ARG A 134 18.37 6.60 4.89
CA ARG A 134 18.76 5.21 5.21
C ARG A 134 17.59 4.45 5.84
N LYS A 135 17.62 3.12 5.75
CA LYS A 135 16.60 2.25 6.37
C LYS A 135 16.43 2.58 7.86
N GLY A 136 15.17 2.76 8.27
CA GLY A 136 14.77 3.05 9.65
C GLY A 136 14.90 4.52 10.08
N ALA A 137 15.43 5.41 9.23
CA ALA A 137 15.60 6.82 9.57
C ALA A 137 14.26 7.53 9.79
N ASN A 138 14.23 8.39 10.81
CA ASN A 138 13.05 9.14 11.21
C ASN A 138 13.42 10.43 11.97
N PHE A 139 12.44 11.12 12.55
CA PHE A 139 12.69 12.37 13.28
C PHE A 139 13.70 12.24 14.44
N ARG A 140 13.91 11.03 14.98
CA ARG A 140 14.90 10.78 16.04
C ARG A 140 16.34 10.97 15.58
N ASP A 141 16.57 10.97 14.27
CA ASP A 141 17.89 11.20 13.66
C ASP A 141 18.17 12.68 13.41
N LEU A 142 17.23 13.58 13.71
CA LEU A 142 17.43 15.02 13.60
C LEU A 142 18.37 15.54 14.69
N SER A 143 19.12 16.60 14.37
CA SER A 143 20.05 17.24 15.30
C SER A 143 19.33 17.73 16.57
N GLY A 144 19.98 17.55 17.73
CA GLY A 144 19.43 17.90 19.04
C GLY A 144 18.46 16.88 19.63
N VAL A 145 18.31 15.72 19.01
CA VAL A 145 17.51 14.60 19.52
C VAL A 145 18.42 13.49 20.06
N ARG A 146 18.09 12.99 21.26
CA ARG A 146 18.70 11.78 21.82
C ARG A 146 17.63 10.78 22.24
N VAL A 147 18.01 9.51 22.34
CA VAL A 147 17.13 8.43 22.81
C VAL A 147 17.67 7.89 24.13
N VAL A 148 16.89 8.00 25.20
CA VAL A 148 17.21 7.45 26.53
C VAL A 148 16.29 6.26 26.80
N GLY A 149 16.87 5.06 26.87
CA GLY A 149 16.09 3.82 26.85
C GLY A 149 15.38 3.67 25.51
N ASN A 150 14.04 3.78 25.49
CA ASN A 150 13.23 3.79 24.26
C ASN A 150 12.52 5.13 23.99
N LYS A 151 12.71 6.13 24.87
CA LYS A 151 12.05 7.43 24.79
C LYS A 151 12.96 8.47 24.16
N VAL A 152 12.35 9.34 23.38
CA VAL A 152 13.01 10.49 22.79
C VAL A 152 13.06 11.65 23.77
N GLU A 153 14.21 12.32 23.84
CA GLU A 153 14.45 13.55 24.61
C GLU A 153 15.23 14.54 23.75
N LEU A 154 15.11 15.83 24.07
CA LEU A 154 16.04 16.82 23.54
C LEU A 154 17.38 16.69 24.25
N ASP A 155 18.47 16.78 23.51
CA ASP A 155 19.81 16.75 24.09
C ASP A 155 20.09 18.08 24.83
N PRO A 156 20.33 18.07 26.16
CA PRO A 156 20.62 19.28 26.92
C PRO A 156 21.94 19.95 26.52
N ASN A 157 22.84 19.24 25.84
CA ASN A 157 24.14 19.77 25.41
C ASN A 157 24.11 20.36 24.00
N VAL A 158 22.99 20.21 23.28
CA VAL A 158 22.83 20.73 21.92
C VAL A 158 21.78 21.83 21.95
N GLU A 159 22.16 23.04 21.55
CA GLU A 159 21.20 24.13 21.42
C GLU A 159 20.11 23.74 20.43
N ARG A 160 18.87 24.14 20.76
CA ARG A 160 17.72 23.79 19.95
C ARG A 160 17.86 24.36 18.53
N VAL A 161 17.79 23.49 17.53
CA VAL A 161 17.89 23.90 16.13
C VAL A 161 16.55 24.45 15.63
N TYR A 162 16.59 25.60 14.95
CA TYR A 162 15.45 26.28 14.36
C TYR A 162 15.58 26.37 12.85
N LEU A 163 14.44 26.28 12.16
CA LEU A 163 14.30 26.49 10.73
C LEU A 163 14.34 28.00 10.42
N PRO A 164 14.55 28.40 9.15
CA PRO A 164 14.50 29.82 8.74
C PRO A 164 13.19 30.53 9.12
N SER A 165 12.08 29.79 9.23
CA SER A 165 10.79 30.31 9.69
C SER A 165 10.73 30.65 11.20
N GLY A 166 11.78 30.36 11.96
CA GLY A 166 11.80 30.47 13.42
C GLY A 166 11.08 29.32 14.15
N LYS A 167 10.53 28.33 13.43
CA LYS A 167 9.97 27.12 14.05
C LYS A 167 11.08 26.11 14.37
N PRO A 168 10.93 25.27 15.40
CA PRO A 168 11.93 24.26 15.71
C PRO A 168 12.05 23.22 14.59
N LEU A 169 13.28 22.77 14.31
CA LEU A 169 13.55 21.65 13.41
C LEU A 169 12.79 20.41 13.87
N VAL A 170 12.92 20.07 15.15
CA VAL A 170 12.19 18.96 15.80
C VAL A 170 10.88 19.48 16.40
N PRO A 171 9.71 19.07 15.88
CA PRO A 171 8.43 19.52 16.42
C PRO A 171 8.17 18.95 17.81
N ASN A 172 7.60 19.76 18.71
CA ASN A 172 7.26 19.33 20.07
C ASN A 172 6.30 18.13 20.09
N TYR A 173 5.36 18.06 19.14
CA TYR A 173 4.42 16.94 19.07
C TYR A 173 5.13 15.61 18.77
N ALA A 174 6.23 15.63 18.02
CA ALA A 174 6.95 14.41 17.65
C ALA A 174 7.64 13.80 18.88
N ILE A 175 8.14 14.67 19.78
CA ILE A 175 8.76 14.28 21.05
C ILE A 175 7.74 13.64 22.00
N SER A 176 6.52 14.15 22.06
CA SER A 176 5.48 13.62 22.95
C SER A 176 4.64 12.49 22.34
N PHE A 177 4.75 12.24 21.02
CA PHE A 177 3.94 11.25 20.32
C PHE A 177 4.17 9.83 20.86
N VAL A 178 3.07 9.16 21.22
CA VAL A 178 3.09 7.85 21.90
C VAL A 178 4.00 7.87 23.14
N LYS A 179 3.88 8.91 23.98
CA LYS A 179 4.70 9.09 25.18
C LYS A 179 6.22 9.07 24.89
N GLY A 180 6.60 9.53 23.69
CA GLY A 180 7.97 9.61 23.20
C GLY A 180 8.58 8.31 22.69
N THR A 181 7.83 7.22 22.59
CA THR A 181 8.37 5.92 22.14
C THR A 181 8.20 5.67 20.64
N SER A 182 7.47 6.53 19.93
CA SER A 182 7.22 6.35 18.49
C SER A 182 8.45 6.61 17.64
N THR A 183 8.58 5.85 16.56
CA THR A 183 9.56 6.06 15.47
C THR A 183 8.89 6.53 14.19
N LYS A 184 7.58 6.81 14.21
CA LYS A 184 6.79 7.12 13.00
C LYS A 184 6.95 8.54 12.44
N PRO A 185 7.02 9.62 13.25
CA PRO A 185 7.12 10.97 12.71
C PRO A 185 8.32 11.13 11.76
N PHE A 186 8.08 11.71 10.59
CA PHE A 186 9.07 11.91 9.52
C PHE A 186 9.86 10.63 9.16
N LYS A 187 9.25 9.45 9.32
CA LYS A 187 9.91 8.19 9.00
C LYS A 187 9.98 7.96 7.50
N TRP A 188 11.18 7.59 7.06
CA TRP A 188 11.46 7.12 5.71
C TRP A 188 11.15 5.63 5.62
N LEU A 189 10.44 5.27 4.55
CA LEU A 189 10.26 3.87 4.17
C LEU A 189 11.54 3.37 3.49
N TRP A 190 11.69 2.05 3.41
CA TRP A 190 12.77 1.42 2.64
C TRP A 190 12.25 0.35 1.68
N TRP A 191 13.10 -0.01 0.71
CA TRP A 191 12.77 -0.88 -0.42
C TRP A 191 12.28 -2.27 0.00
N ASP A 192 12.89 -2.84 1.04
CA ASP A 192 12.58 -4.15 1.63
C ASP A 192 11.61 -4.04 2.82
N GLU A 193 10.82 -2.96 2.88
CA GLU A 193 9.74 -2.79 3.86
C GLU A 193 8.36 -2.90 3.18
N THR A 194 7.34 -3.18 3.99
CA THR A 194 5.93 -3.05 3.58
C THR A 194 5.32 -1.79 4.19
N VAL A 195 4.21 -1.32 3.61
CA VAL A 195 3.39 -0.25 4.21
C VAL A 195 2.21 -0.91 4.92
N PRO A 196 2.14 -0.95 6.27
CA PRO A 196 1.14 -1.75 6.97
C PRO A 196 -0.30 -1.41 6.53
N THR A 197 -0.65 -0.13 6.55
CA THR A 197 -1.94 0.35 6.05
C THR A 197 -1.71 1.66 5.31
N VAL A 198 -2.08 1.72 4.03
CA VAL A 198 -2.22 2.98 3.30
C VAL A 198 -3.43 3.72 3.86
N VAL A 199 -3.22 4.97 4.29
CA VAL A 199 -4.26 5.81 4.94
C VAL A 199 -4.62 7.01 4.06
N THR A 200 -5.67 7.73 4.45
CA THR A 200 -6.26 8.85 3.68
C THR A 200 -5.44 10.15 3.69
N ARG A 201 -4.43 10.23 4.55
CA ARG A 201 -3.62 11.43 4.79
C ARG A 201 -2.17 11.15 4.45
N ALA A 202 -1.52 12.13 3.84
CA ALA A 202 -0.15 11.98 3.37
C ALA A 202 0.87 12.79 4.19
N GLU A 203 0.44 13.48 5.25
CA GLU A 203 1.35 14.25 6.10
C GLU A 203 2.34 13.34 6.84
N PRO A 204 3.64 13.68 6.90
CA PRO A 204 4.66 12.83 7.52
C PRO A 204 4.66 12.88 9.06
N HIS A 205 3.68 13.56 9.67
CA HIS A 205 3.73 13.93 11.09
C HIS A 205 3.62 12.75 12.06
N ASN A 206 2.95 11.65 11.68
CA ASN A 206 2.68 10.53 12.58
C ASN A 206 2.72 9.16 11.90
N GLN A 207 3.37 9.06 10.75
CA GLN A 207 3.42 7.86 9.92
C GLN A 207 4.71 7.76 9.11
N ALA A 208 5.07 6.53 8.75
CA ALA A 208 6.13 6.26 7.79
C ALA A 208 5.58 6.38 6.37
N ILE A 209 5.96 7.44 5.67
CA ILE A 209 5.45 7.76 4.34
C ILE A 209 6.46 8.51 3.47
N CYS A 210 7.64 8.84 3.99
CA CYS A 210 8.66 9.49 3.16
C CYS A 210 9.24 8.45 2.19
N HIS A 211 9.42 8.87 0.94
CA HIS A 211 9.92 8.01 -0.13
C HIS A 211 11.36 7.56 0.18
N PRO A 212 11.80 6.32 -0.15
CA PRO A 212 13.10 5.81 0.29
C PRO A 212 14.32 6.65 -0.08
N VAL A 213 14.28 7.34 -1.22
CA VAL A 213 15.44 8.08 -1.75
C VAL A 213 15.13 9.49 -2.29
N GLN A 214 13.88 9.96 -2.20
CA GLN A 214 13.45 11.26 -2.76
C GLN A 214 12.90 12.10 -1.61
N ASP A 215 13.22 13.40 -1.57
CA ASP A 215 12.84 14.32 -0.48
C ASP A 215 11.36 14.72 -0.53
N ARG A 216 10.47 13.73 -0.45
CA ARG A 216 9.02 13.89 -0.52
C ARG A 216 8.32 12.73 0.17
N VAL A 217 7.04 12.89 0.39
CA VAL A 217 6.16 11.77 0.75
C VAL A 217 5.83 10.91 -0.46
N LEU A 218 5.33 9.69 -0.22
CA LEU A 218 4.84 8.82 -1.29
C LEU A 218 3.74 9.53 -2.08
N THR A 219 3.76 9.43 -3.40
CA THR A 219 2.74 10.05 -4.27
C THR A 219 1.41 9.33 -4.20
N ILE A 220 0.39 9.95 -4.75
CA ILE A 220 -0.94 9.34 -4.91
C ILE A 220 -0.80 8.00 -5.66
N ARG A 221 -0.11 7.98 -6.80
CA ARG A 221 0.13 6.76 -7.59
C ARG A 221 0.89 5.67 -6.84
N GLU A 222 1.91 6.02 -6.05
CA GLU A 222 2.63 5.04 -5.21
C GLU A 222 1.65 4.40 -4.23
N ASN A 223 0.83 5.19 -3.54
CA ASN A 223 -0.21 4.67 -2.63
C ASN A 223 -1.30 3.86 -3.35
N ALA A 224 -1.68 4.28 -4.57
CA ALA A 224 -2.65 3.56 -5.40
C ALA A 224 -2.14 2.17 -5.78
N ARG A 225 -0.87 2.05 -6.19
CA ARG A 225 -0.23 0.75 -6.44
C ARG A 225 -0.15 -0.11 -5.18
N LEU A 226 0.17 0.47 -4.03
CA LEU A 226 0.13 -0.24 -2.74
C LEU A 226 -1.27 -0.81 -2.44
N GLN A 227 -2.34 -0.14 -2.88
CA GLN A 227 -3.73 -0.60 -2.81
C GLN A 227 -4.18 -1.52 -3.96
N GLY A 228 -3.29 -1.79 -4.93
CA GLY A 228 -3.54 -2.66 -6.08
C GLY A 228 -4.36 -2.01 -7.20
N PHE A 229 -4.49 -0.68 -7.22
CA PHE A 229 -5.13 0.02 -8.34
C PHE A 229 -4.31 -0.16 -9.62
N PRO A 230 -4.93 -0.63 -10.72
CA PRO A 230 -4.29 -0.61 -12.03
C PRO A 230 -3.84 0.80 -12.40
N ASP A 231 -2.72 0.91 -13.11
CA ASP A 231 -2.14 2.22 -13.42
C ASP A 231 -3.00 3.05 -14.38
N TYR A 232 -3.87 2.39 -15.17
CA TYR A 232 -4.86 3.09 -16.00
C TYR A 232 -6.02 3.72 -15.20
N PHE A 233 -6.20 3.36 -13.91
CA PHE A 233 -7.27 3.92 -13.10
C PHE A 233 -6.94 5.36 -12.70
N LYS A 234 -7.68 6.32 -13.24
CA LYS A 234 -7.51 7.76 -12.98
C LYS A 234 -8.30 8.19 -11.74
N LEU A 235 -7.67 8.94 -10.85
CA LEU A 235 -8.32 9.54 -9.70
C LEU A 235 -8.72 11.00 -10.01
N CYS A 236 -9.81 11.46 -9.42
CA CYS A 236 -10.37 12.80 -9.68
C CYS A 236 -10.38 13.67 -8.42
N GLY A 237 -10.39 14.99 -8.58
CA GLY A 237 -10.47 15.94 -7.46
C GLY A 237 -9.11 16.46 -7.00
N SER A 238 -9.06 17.11 -5.84
CA SER A 238 -7.82 17.69 -5.31
C SER A 238 -6.83 16.61 -4.88
N ILE A 239 -5.54 16.96 -4.72
CA ILE A 239 -4.51 16.03 -4.22
C ILE A 239 -4.96 15.30 -2.94
N LYS A 240 -5.57 16.04 -1.99
CA LYS A 240 -6.06 15.46 -0.73
C LYS A 240 -7.26 14.54 -0.93
N ASP A 241 -8.15 14.86 -1.87
CA ASP A 241 -9.27 13.98 -2.23
C ASP A 241 -8.78 12.67 -2.85
N LYS A 242 -7.76 12.75 -3.72
CA LYS A 242 -7.16 11.57 -4.36
C LYS A 242 -6.48 10.66 -3.32
N TYR A 243 -5.74 11.20 -2.34
CA TYR A 243 -5.24 10.41 -1.20
C TYR A 243 -6.38 9.79 -0.38
N THR A 244 -7.46 10.53 -0.16
CA THR A 244 -8.63 10.04 0.59
C THR A 244 -9.32 8.90 -0.14
N GLN A 245 -9.50 8.99 -1.45
CA GLN A 245 -10.05 7.92 -2.30
C GLN A 245 -9.20 6.64 -2.18
N VAL A 246 -7.89 6.76 -2.32
CA VAL A 246 -6.97 5.62 -2.24
C VAL A 246 -6.96 5.01 -0.82
N GLY A 247 -6.86 5.84 0.22
CA GLY A 247 -6.78 5.37 1.61
C GLY A 247 -8.06 4.71 2.13
N ASN A 248 -9.23 5.12 1.62
CA ASN A 248 -10.51 4.53 1.99
C ASN A 248 -10.86 3.28 1.18
N ALA A 249 -10.21 3.07 0.04
CA ALA A 249 -10.53 1.96 -0.84
C ALA A 249 -10.34 0.59 -0.17
N VAL A 250 -11.17 -0.36 -0.59
CA VAL A 250 -10.88 -1.77 -0.38
C VAL A 250 -9.75 -2.16 -1.33
N VAL A 251 -8.80 -2.94 -0.82
CA VAL A 251 -7.69 -3.50 -1.59
C VAL A 251 -8.21 -4.19 -2.85
N VAL A 252 -7.80 -3.73 -4.03
CA VAL A 252 -8.40 -4.14 -5.31
C VAL A 252 -8.25 -5.64 -5.55
N LEU A 253 -7.10 -6.22 -5.22
CA LEU A 253 -6.86 -7.66 -5.39
C LEU A 253 -7.65 -8.53 -4.40
N VAL A 254 -8.06 -7.99 -3.26
CA VAL A 254 -8.99 -8.67 -2.35
C VAL A 254 -10.41 -8.62 -2.94
N ALA A 255 -10.83 -7.44 -3.41
CA ALA A 255 -12.14 -7.24 -4.03
C ALA A 255 -12.31 -8.13 -5.28
N LYS A 256 -11.28 -8.25 -6.12
CA LYS A 256 -11.27 -9.15 -7.29
C LYS A 256 -11.41 -10.62 -6.90
N ALA A 257 -10.82 -11.05 -5.79
CA ALA A 257 -10.86 -12.45 -5.35
C ALA A 257 -12.26 -12.80 -4.82
N LEU A 258 -12.83 -11.89 -4.04
CA LEU A 258 -14.21 -11.97 -3.56
C LEU A 258 -15.20 -11.92 -4.74
N GLY A 259 -14.97 -11.05 -5.73
CA GLY A 259 -15.79 -10.97 -6.95
C GLY A 259 -15.76 -12.26 -7.77
N TYR A 260 -14.60 -12.91 -7.88
CA TYR A 260 -14.49 -14.22 -8.51
C TYR A 260 -15.30 -15.28 -7.74
N SER A 261 -15.20 -15.30 -6.41
CA SER A 261 -16.02 -16.21 -5.59
C SER A 261 -17.51 -15.97 -5.76
N LEU A 262 -17.92 -14.69 -5.82
CA LEU A 262 -19.30 -14.30 -6.04
C LEU A 262 -19.80 -14.82 -7.39
N ALA A 263 -19.00 -14.66 -8.45
CA ALA A 263 -19.33 -15.14 -9.77
C ALA A 263 -19.47 -16.68 -9.83
N LEU A 264 -18.61 -17.44 -9.13
CA LEU A 264 -18.75 -18.89 -9.01
C LEU A 264 -20.07 -19.27 -8.33
N SER A 265 -20.45 -18.54 -7.28
CA SER A 265 -21.70 -18.77 -6.57
C SER A 265 -22.92 -18.55 -7.47
N PHE A 266 -22.97 -17.42 -8.19
CA PHE A 266 -24.04 -17.12 -9.14
C PHE A 266 -24.13 -18.12 -10.29
N LYS A 267 -23.00 -18.69 -10.73
CA LYS A 267 -22.98 -19.74 -11.76
C LYS A 267 -23.32 -21.13 -11.22
N GLY A 268 -23.60 -21.27 -9.92
CA GLY A 268 -23.83 -22.57 -9.28
C GLY A 268 -22.58 -23.44 -9.19
N LEU A 269 -21.40 -22.89 -9.44
CA LEU A 269 -20.11 -23.59 -9.45
C LEU A 269 -19.41 -23.58 -8.09
N SER A 270 -19.93 -22.86 -7.09
CA SER A 270 -19.40 -22.89 -5.74
C SER A 270 -19.64 -24.24 -5.06
N GLU A 271 -18.63 -24.68 -4.31
CA GLU A 271 -18.67 -25.90 -3.51
C GLU A 271 -19.30 -25.63 -2.13
N ALA A 272 -19.54 -26.69 -1.36
CA ALA A 272 -20.09 -26.58 0.00
C ALA A 272 -19.06 -26.08 1.04
N ALA A 273 -17.77 -26.01 0.69
CA ALA A 273 -16.71 -25.58 1.59
C ALA A 273 -16.80 -24.07 1.88
N ALA A 274 -16.35 -23.62 3.06
CA ALA A 274 -16.33 -22.19 3.40
C ALA A 274 -15.24 -21.41 2.63
N MET A 275 -14.22 -22.09 2.13
CA MET A 275 -13.05 -21.51 1.49
C MET A 275 -12.74 -22.19 0.17
N PHE A 276 -12.07 -21.50 -0.74
CA PHE A 276 -11.64 -22.06 -2.03
C PHE A 276 -10.24 -21.57 -2.42
N THR A 277 -9.53 -22.38 -3.20
CA THR A 277 -8.22 -22.02 -3.75
C THR A 277 -8.39 -21.19 -5.01
N LEU A 278 -7.71 -20.05 -5.08
CA LEU A 278 -7.68 -19.23 -6.29
C LEU A 278 -6.96 -19.96 -7.42
N LEU A 279 -7.38 -19.70 -8.66
CA LEU A 279 -6.72 -20.22 -9.87
C LEU A 279 -5.21 -19.91 -9.87
N GLU A 280 -4.43 -20.82 -10.43
CA GLU A 280 -3.02 -20.55 -10.72
C GLU A 280 -2.89 -19.28 -11.56
N GLY A 281 -1.92 -18.43 -11.22
CA GLY A 281 -1.76 -17.13 -11.87
C GLY A 281 -2.71 -16.02 -11.37
N TYR A 282 -3.48 -16.23 -10.29
CA TYR A 282 -4.18 -15.11 -9.65
C TYR A 282 -3.22 -13.99 -9.24
N GLY A 283 -3.55 -12.75 -9.60
CA GLY A 283 -2.67 -11.58 -9.43
C GLY A 283 -1.42 -11.61 -10.34
N ALA A 284 -1.40 -12.47 -11.36
CA ALA A 284 -0.37 -12.53 -12.39
C ALA A 284 -0.95 -12.25 -13.77
N ILE A 285 -0.04 -11.96 -14.70
CA ILE A 285 -0.36 -11.85 -16.12
C ILE A 285 -0.85 -13.22 -16.57
N GLN A 286 -2.11 -13.32 -16.97
CA GLN A 286 -2.55 -14.45 -17.78
C GLN A 286 -2.05 -14.14 -19.20
N GLU A 287 -1.12 -14.95 -19.71
CA GLU A 287 -0.95 -15.05 -21.15
C GLU A 287 -2.28 -15.57 -21.70
N GLN A 288 -3.10 -14.70 -22.27
CA GLN A 288 -4.17 -15.20 -23.13
C GLN A 288 -3.49 -15.86 -24.34
N PRO A 289 -3.78 -17.13 -24.64
CA PRO A 289 -3.44 -17.67 -25.94
C PRO A 289 -4.09 -16.76 -26.99
N ALA A 290 -3.34 -16.39 -28.04
CA ALA A 290 -3.77 -15.47 -29.09
C ALA A 290 -5.01 -15.93 -29.90
N ASP A 291 -5.61 -17.07 -29.55
CA ASP A 291 -6.81 -17.63 -30.17
C ASP A 291 -7.91 -17.82 -29.12
N GLN A 292 -8.67 -16.76 -28.83
CA GLN A 292 -10.10 -16.82 -28.45
C GLN A 292 -10.66 -15.41 -28.10
N THR A 293 -10.70 -14.51 -29.08
CA THR A 293 -11.65 -13.38 -29.05
C THR A 293 -12.98 -13.84 -29.64
N SER A 294 -13.91 -14.25 -28.79
CA SER A 294 -15.34 -14.24 -29.08
C SER A 294 -15.98 -13.19 -28.19
N PRO A 295 -16.64 -12.15 -28.74
CA PRO A 295 -17.34 -11.18 -27.93
C PRO A 295 -18.62 -11.84 -27.40
N ALA A 296 -18.57 -12.38 -26.19
CA ALA A 296 -19.79 -12.67 -25.46
C ALA A 296 -20.30 -11.35 -24.87
N GLU A 297 -21.24 -10.74 -25.59
CA GLU A 297 -22.13 -9.73 -25.04
C GLU A 297 -22.82 -10.31 -23.79
N PHE A 298 -22.71 -9.62 -22.66
CA PHE A 298 -23.55 -9.88 -21.51
C PHE A 298 -24.87 -9.10 -21.68
N PRO A 299 -26.03 -9.70 -21.35
CA PRO A 299 -27.35 -9.07 -21.47
C PRO A 299 -27.55 -7.87 -20.53
#